data_AF-A0A1C5DLH8-F1
#
_entry.id   AF-A0A1C5DLH8-F1
#
_cell.length_a   1.000
_cell.length_b   1.000
_cell.length_c   1.000
_cell.angle_alpha   90.00
_cell.angle_beta   90.00
_cell.angle_gamma   90.00
#
_symmetry.space_group_name_H-M   'P 1'
#
loop_
_entity.id
_entity.type
_entity.pdbx_description
1 polymer ?
#
loop_
_entity_poly.entity_id
_entity_poly.type
_entity_poly.pdbx_seq_one_letter_code
_entity_poly.pdbx_strand_id
1 'polypeptide(L)'
;MEYIAGTAGALLLLAVLSSILRTLVVPRGLYSTLVFRLWWLLRRLLRLTTLRGDYEAIDRAQTWLAPLMLIGMLASWLIGALLGFGLLLFALSSLTWTTAFREAGSSLFTLGFASGARWKLSVLDFFAAATGPVLIALQIAYLPTLYAAYNRREVEVTLLQARAGEPSWGPEILARQWLVDTETALPELYRAWERLASDMGESHSTYPVLLTFRSPRPYRSWLVGLVAVMDAAALQLALDPKSAPPEARLVLRAGFSALRDIARAVRAPFEEDPAPNAPIRLTYAEFDAAVAMLDSTGFRAERTPEEAWPHFRGWRVNYEAVAYELCRRCDAVPSLWTGPRDFPTTPIPPRRPMDRRPDDPPEGV
;
A
#
# COMPACT_ATOMS: atom_id res chain seq x y z
N MET A 1 32.36 30.83 5.62
CA MET A 1 31.37 30.31 4.65
C MET A 1 31.72 28.89 4.20
N GLU A 2 32.98 28.62 3.83
CA GLU A 2 33.44 27.29 3.38
C GLU A 2 33.23 26.18 4.41
N TYR A 3 33.58 26.39 5.69
CA TYR A 3 33.32 25.39 6.75
C TYR A 3 31.84 25.03 6.89
N ILE A 4 30.95 26.02 6.83
CA ILE A 4 29.50 25.81 6.89
C ILE A 4 29.03 24.98 5.69
N ALA A 5 29.50 25.33 4.49
CA ALA A 5 29.19 24.58 3.27
C ALA A 5 29.69 23.13 3.35
N GLY A 6 30.94 22.91 3.81
CA GLY A 6 31.51 21.58 3.96
C GLY A 6 30.75 20.72 4.97
N THR A 7 30.40 21.27 6.14
CA THR A 7 29.58 20.57 7.13
C THR A 7 28.18 20.25 6.60
N ALA A 8 27.53 21.21 5.94
CA ALA A 8 26.22 21.00 5.32
C ALA A 8 26.26 19.91 4.24
N GLY A 9 27.30 19.91 3.39
CA GLY A 9 27.51 18.90 2.35
C GLY A 9 27.69 17.50 2.93
N ALA A 10 28.53 17.36 3.96
CA ALA A 10 28.75 16.08 4.65
C ALA A 10 27.46 15.54 5.28
N LEU A 11 26.72 16.39 6.02
CA LEU A 11 25.46 16.01 6.64
C LEU A 11 24.41 15.60 5.60
N LEU A 12 24.36 16.31 4.46
CA LEU A 12 23.46 15.98 3.36
C LEU A 12 23.79 14.61 2.73
N LEU A 13 25.08 14.32 2.48
CA LEU A 13 25.49 13.01 1.97
C LEU A 13 25.17 11.88 2.96
N LEU A 14 25.39 12.09 4.26
CA LEU A 14 25.01 11.13 5.30
C LEU A 14 23.50 10.91 5.34
N ALA A 15 22.69 11.96 5.19
CA ALA A 15 21.24 11.85 5.13
C ALA A 15 20.76 11.09 3.88
N VAL A 16 21.36 11.37 2.71
CA VAL A 16 21.08 10.66 1.45
C VAL A 16 21.44 9.17 1.59
N LEU A 17 22.67 8.86 2.03
CA LEU A 17 23.13 7.49 2.24
C LEU A 17 22.24 6.73 3.24
N SER A 18 21.89 7.36 4.37
CA SER A 18 20.96 6.79 5.34
C SER A 18 19.58 6.53 4.71
N SER A 19 19.06 7.44 3.87
CA SER A 19 17.81 7.18 3.16
C SER A 19 17.92 6.00 2.20
N ILE A 20 19.00 5.88 1.44
CA ILE A 20 19.20 4.78 0.48
C ILE A 20 19.28 3.44 1.22
N LEU A 21 20.09 3.36 2.27
CA LEU A 21 20.25 2.13 3.05
C LEU A 21 18.93 1.70 3.67
N ARG A 22 18.18 2.62 4.28
CA ARG A 22 16.87 2.36 4.89
C ARG A 22 15.81 1.91 3.87
N THR A 23 15.92 2.32 2.62
CA THR A 23 14.88 2.07 1.61
C THR A 23 15.20 0.91 0.68
N LEU A 24 16.47 0.68 0.31
CA LEU A 24 16.85 -0.32 -0.69
C LEU A 24 17.64 -1.50 -0.13
N VAL A 25 18.37 -1.32 0.98
CA VAL A 25 19.38 -2.30 1.42
C VAL A 25 18.94 -3.04 2.68
N VAL A 26 18.42 -2.34 3.68
CA VAL A 26 18.03 -2.95 4.94
C VAL A 26 16.68 -3.66 4.76
N PRO A 27 16.58 -4.98 4.99
CA PRO A 27 15.32 -5.74 4.90
C PRO A 27 14.49 -5.56 6.18
N ARG A 28 14.31 -4.31 6.60
CA ARG A 28 13.44 -3.90 7.70
C ARG A 28 12.75 -2.63 7.23
N GLY A 29 11.45 -2.50 7.49
CA GLY A 29 10.64 -1.32 7.18
C GLY A 29 11.09 -0.05 7.90
N LEU A 30 12.29 0.43 7.58
CA LEU A 30 12.89 1.60 8.21
C LEU A 30 12.30 2.85 7.57
N TYR A 31 11.61 3.61 8.41
CA TYR A 31 10.99 4.85 8.01
C TYR A 31 12.02 5.84 7.43
N SER A 32 11.72 6.37 6.24
CA SER A 32 12.45 7.48 5.61
C SER A 32 11.53 8.70 5.47
N THR A 33 11.88 9.78 6.17
CA THR A 33 11.15 11.06 6.11
C THR A 33 11.16 11.64 4.69
N LEU A 34 12.23 11.45 3.93
CA LEU A 34 12.33 11.91 2.54
C LEU A 34 11.28 11.24 1.67
N VAL A 35 11.22 9.90 1.72
CA VAL A 35 10.27 9.10 0.95
C VAL A 35 8.83 9.41 1.36
N PHE A 36 8.56 9.55 2.67
CA PHE A 36 7.24 9.93 3.15
C PHE A 36 6.80 11.32 2.65
N ARG A 37 7.68 12.32 2.71
CA ARG A 37 7.36 13.67 2.22
C ARG A 37 7.13 13.68 0.72
N LEU A 38 7.93 12.93 -0.04
CA LEU A 38 7.75 12.76 -1.47
C LEU A 38 6.39 12.12 -1.78
N TRP A 39 6.03 11.03 -1.09
CA TRP A 39 4.72 10.40 -1.21
C TRP A 39 3.59 11.37 -0.92
N TRP A 40 3.66 12.09 0.21
CA TRP A 40 2.62 13.04 0.60
C TRP A 40 2.45 14.15 -0.44
N LEU A 41 3.56 14.70 -0.95
CA LEU A 41 3.57 15.74 -1.97
C LEU A 41 2.96 15.23 -3.28
N LEU A 42 3.47 14.13 -3.83
CA LEU A 42 3.01 13.58 -5.11
C LEU A 42 1.54 13.15 -5.04
N ARG A 43 1.16 12.44 -3.97
CA ARG A 43 -0.24 12.03 -3.73
C ARG A 43 -1.16 13.27 -3.71
N ARG A 44 -0.74 14.36 -3.05
CA ARG A 44 -1.51 15.61 -3.00
C ARG A 44 -1.57 16.29 -4.37
N LEU A 45 -0.47 16.41 -5.10
CA LEU A 45 -0.44 17.02 -6.43
C LEU A 45 -1.36 16.28 -7.41
N LEU A 46 -1.33 14.94 -7.40
CA LEU A 46 -2.21 14.11 -8.22
C LEU A 46 -3.68 14.24 -7.79
N ARG A 47 -4.00 14.48 -6.52
CA ARG A 47 -5.39 14.77 -6.09
C ARG A 47 -5.88 16.14 -6.51
N LEU A 48 -4.99 17.13 -6.65
CA LEU A 48 -5.40 18.48 -7.09
C LEU A 48 -5.90 18.49 -8.54
N THR A 49 -5.53 17.51 -9.36
CA THR A 49 -6.02 17.39 -10.74
C THR A 49 -7.43 16.80 -10.82
N THR A 50 -7.98 16.28 -9.71
CA THR A 50 -9.24 15.53 -9.65
C THR A 50 -10.22 16.08 -8.62
N LEU A 51 -10.09 17.36 -8.22
CA LEU A 51 -10.94 18.00 -7.20
C LEU A 51 -12.45 17.92 -7.46
N ARG A 52 -12.87 17.78 -8.72
CA ARG A 52 -14.28 17.63 -9.15
C ARG A 52 -14.57 16.26 -9.78
N GLY A 53 -13.60 15.36 -9.74
CA GLY A 53 -13.72 14.03 -10.34
C GLY A 53 -14.45 13.06 -9.42
N ASP A 54 -15.01 12.02 -10.02
CA ASP A 54 -15.45 10.83 -9.30
C ASP A 54 -14.25 9.98 -8.85
N TYR A 55 -14.53 8.85 -8.19
CA TYR A 55 -13.48 7.97 -7.72
C TYR A 55 -12.62 7.41 -8.87
N GLU A 56 -13.20 7.13 -10.05
CA GLU A 56 -12.43 6.64 -11.21
C GLU A 56 -11.42 7.68 -11.70
N ALA A 57 -11.77 8.96 -11.69
CA ALA A 57 -10.84 10.03 -12.00
C ALA A 57 -9.68 10.09 -10.99
N ILE A 58 -9.99 9.99 -9.69
CA ILE A 58 -8.99 9.95 -8.62
C ILE A 58 -8.06 8.74 -8.80
N ASP A 59 -8.61 7.56 -8.99
CA ASP A 59 -7.85 6.33 -9.20
C ASP A 59 -6.91 6.44 -10.40
N ARG A 60 -7.43 6.89 -11.55
CA ARG A 60 -6.65 7.10 -12.79
C ARG A 60 -5.49 8.07 -12.59
N ALA A 61 -5.69 9.17 -11.85
CA ALA A 61 -4.61 10.09 -11.54
C ALA A 61 -3.57 9.45 -10.61
N GLN A 62 -4.03 8.76 -9.57
CA GLN A 62 -3.18 8.12 -8.57
C GLN A 62 -2.44 6.87 -9.10
N THR A 63 -2.81 6.30 -10.25
CA THR A 63 -2.04 5.25 -10.93
C THR A 63 -0.61 5.69 -11.25
N TRP A 64 -0.39 6.98 -11.48
CA TRP A 64 0.95 7.54 -11.70
C TRP A 64 1.80 7.64 -10.43
N LEU A 65 1.22 7.45 -9.23
CA LEU A 65 1.93 7.65 -7.97
C LEU A 65 3.13 6.69 -7.83
N ALA A 66 2.96 5.40 -8.14
CA ALA A 66 4.05 4.41 -8.07
C ALA A 66 5.25 4.75 -8.97
N PRO A 67 5.09 4.96 -10.30
CA PRO A 67 6.22 5.31 -11.14
C PRO A 67 6.84 6.67 -10.77
N LEU A 68 6.02 7.67 -10.40
CA LEU A 68 6.53 8.97 -9.96
C LEU A 68 7.31 8.88 -8.64
N MET A 69 6.90 7.99 -7.72
CA MET A 69 7.64 7.72 -6.49
C MET A 69 9.02 7.13 -6.78
N LEU A 70 9.10 6.13 -7.66
CA LEU A 70 10.38 5.50 -8.01
C LEU A 70 11.35 6.49 -8.67
N ILE A 71 10.86 7.27 -9.63
CA ILE A 71 11.65 8.31 -10.30
C ILE A 71 12.02 9.42 -9.32
N GLY A 72 11.06 9.87 -8.51
CA GLY A 72 11.26 10.93 -7.52
C GLY A 72 12.24 10.55 -6.42
N MET A 73 12.26 9.29 -5.98
CA MET A 73 13.24 8.77 -5.03
C MET A 73 14.65 8.84 -5.61
N LEU A 74 14.86 8.30 -6.80
CA LEU A 74 16.15 8.34 -7.50
C LEU A 74 16.61 9.78 -7.73
N ALA A 75 15.72 10.63 -8.26
CA ALA A 75 16.02 12.04 -8.51
C ALA A 75 16.38 12.77 -7.21
N SER A 76 15.64 12.55 -6.12
CA SER A 76 15.92 13.18 -4.82
C SER A 76 17.28 12.77 -4.26
N TRP A 77 17.66 11.49 -4.40
CA TRP A 77 18.97 11.00 -3.96
C TRP A 77 20.10 11.54 -4.84
N LEU A 78 19.94 11.57 -6.17
CA LEU A 78 20.94 12.12 -7.08
C LEU A 78 21.11 13.63 -6.90
N ILE A 79 20.02 14.39 -6.74
CA ILE A 79 20.08 15.82 -6.42
C ILE A 79 20.75 16.03 -5.07
N GLY A 80 20.36 15.28 -4.03
CA GLY A 80 20.98 15.37 -2.72
C GLY A 80 22.49 15.06 -2.75
N ALA A 81 22.89 14.04 -3.51
CA ALA A 81 24.30 13.68 -3.72
C ALA A 81 25.04 14.80 -4.47
N LEU A 82 24.48 15.33 -5.55
CA LEU A 82 25.05 16.44 -6.32
C LEU A 82 25.27 17.67 -5.44
N LEU A 83 24.25 18.08 -4.67
CA LEU A 83 24.34 19.19 -3.73
C LEU A 83 25.41 18.90 -2.66
N GLY A 84 25.43 17.69 -2.10
CA GLY A 84 26.38 17.30 -1.06
C GLY A 84 27.83 17.32 -1.52
N PHE A 85 28.13 16.70 -2.67
CA PHE A 85 29.46 16.72 -3.26
C PHE A 85 29.86 18.12 -3.76
N GLY A 86 28.93 18.88 -4.36
CA GLY A 86 29.18 20.26 -4.78
C GLY A 86 29.59 21.17 -3.63
N LEU A 87 28.89 21.05 -2.49
CA LEU A 87 29.23 21.79 -1.26
C LEU A 87 30.59 21.38 -0.67
N LEU A 88 30.91 20.08 -0.68
CA LEU A 88 32.22 19.59 -0.22
C LEU A 88 33.36 20.04 -1.14
N LEU A 89 33.18 19.97 -2.45
CA LEU A 89 34.18 20.45 -3.41
C LEU A 89 34.38 21.96 -3.31
N PHE A 90 33.30 22.73 -3.13
CA PHE A 90 33.38 24.17 -2.86
C PHE A 90 34.22 24.45 -1.60
N ALA A 91 33.96 23.73 -0.51
CA ALA A 91 34.62 23.94 0.77
C ALA A 91 36.09 23.46 0.82
N LEU A 92 36.42 22.35 0.15
CA LEU A 92 37.71 21.66 0.31
C LEU A 92 38.68 21.87 -0.86
N SER A 93 38.18 22.29 -2.03
CA SER A 93 39.00 22.42 -3.24
C SER A 93 39.22 23.86 -3.68
N SER A 94 38.83 24.86 -2.87
CA SER A 94 38.93 26.30 -3.19
C SER A 94 38.33 26.67 -4.57
N LEU A 95 37.37 25.88 -5.04
CA LEU A 95 36.69 26.10 -6.30
C LEU A 95 35.60 27.16 -6.12
N THR A 96 35.30 27.91 -7.17
CA THR A 96 34.08 28.74 -7.19
C THR A 96 32.84 27.85 -7.11
N TRP A 97 31.73 28.39 -6.63
CA TRP A 97 30.45 27.67 -6.54
C TRP A 97 30.06 27.01 -7.87
N THR A 98 30.13 27.74 -8.98
CA THR A 98 29.77 27.22 -10.31
C THR A 98 30.70 26.10 -10.76
N THR A 99 32.01 26.24 -10.55
CA THR A 99 32.98 25.20 -10.91
C THR A 99 32.82 23.94 -10.05
N ALA A 100 32.60 24.08 -8.73
CA ALA A 100 32.43 22.97 -7.82
C ALA A 100 31.21 22.10 -8.16
N PHE A 101 30.07 22.73 -8.47
CA PHE A 101 28.86 22.00 -8.84
C PHE A 101 28.94 21.37 -10.24
N ARG A 102 29.61 22.05 -11.18
CA ARG A 102 29.89 21.47 -12.50
C ARG A 102 30.80 20.24 -12.40
N GLU A 103 31.84 20.32 -11.57
CA GLU A 103 32.75 19.21 -11.29
C GLU A 103 32.00 18.05 -10.60
N ALA A 104 31.25 18.34 -9.53
CA ALA A 104 30.44 17.34 -8.82
C ALA A 104 29.47 16.62 -9.75
N GLY A 105 28.77 17.36 -10.62
CA GLY A 105 27.85 16.78 -11.60
C GLY A 105 28.57 15.94 -12.65
N SER A 106 29.68 16.44 -13.19
CA SER A 106 30.48 15.69 -14.17
C SER A 106 31.01 14.38 -13.58
N SER A 107 31.51 14.40 -12.35
CA SER A 107 31.94 13.20 -11.62
C SER A 107 30.76 12.28 -11.34
N LEU A 108 29.69 12.77 -10.67
CA LEU A 108 28.52 11.98 -10.27
C LEU A 108 27.86 11.22 -11.43
N PHE A 109 27.75 11.87 -12.59
CA PHE A 109 27.16 11.28 -13.80
C PHE A 109 28.21 10.67 -14.75
N THR A 110 29.47 10.59 -14.32
CA THR A 110 30.58 9.98 -15.07
C THR A 110 30.82 10.61 -16.46
N LEU A 111 30.54 11.91 -16.60
CA LEU A 111 30.62 12.63 -17.88
C LEU A 111 32.06 13.02 -18.28
N GLY A 112 32.97 13.18 -17.31
CA GLY A 112 34.41 13.32 -17.54
C GLY A 112 34.92 14.61 -18.21
N PHE A 113 34.07 15.61 -18.49
CA PHE A 113 34.46 16.83 -19.23
C PHE A 113 34.72 18.08 -18.37
N ALA A 114 34.47 18.05 -17.06
CA ALA A 114 34.64 19.23 -16.19
C ALA A 114 36.06 19.41 -15.62
N SER A 115 36.92 18.39 -15.73
CA SER A 115 38.22 18.28 -15.04
C SER A 115 39.32 19.25 -15.52
N GLY A 116 39.00 20.25 -16.35
CA GLY A 116 40.00 21.19 -16.88
C GLY A 116 40.60 22.17 -15.85
N ALA A 117 40.02 22.28 -14.65
CA ALA A 117 40.47 23.25 -13.64
C ALA A 117 41.56 22.72 -12.68
N ARG A 118 41.78 21.40 -12.60
CA ARG A 118 42.79 20.77 -11.73
C ARG A 118 43.48 19.61 -12.44
N TRP A 119 44.81 19.52 -12.28
CA TRP A 119 45.63 18.44 -12.85
C TRP A 119 45.52 17.09 -12.11
N LYS A 120 44.81 17.03 -10.98
CA LYS A 120 44.64 15.81 -10.16
C LYS A 120 43.18 15.66 -9.71
N LEU A 121 42.59 14.50 -9.98
CA LEU A 121 41.32 14.06 -9.40
C LEU A 121 41.45 14.00 -7.87
N SER A 122 40.50 14.59 -7.15
CA SER A 122 40.44 14.46 -5.70
C SER A 122 39.73 13.17 -5.29
N VAL A 123 39.95 12.73 -4.05
CA VAL A 123 39.23 11.59 -3.46
C VAL A 123 37.71 11.79 -3.51
N LEU A 124 37.23 13.04 -3.40
CA LEU A 124 35.81 13.38 -3.52
C LEU A 124 35.26 13.12 -4.92
N ASP A 125 36.06 13.39 -5.97
CA ASP A 125 35.65 13.15 -7.36
C ASP A 125 35.46 11.64 -7.61
N PHE A 126 36.32 10.81 -7.03
CA PHE A 126 36.20 9.36 -7.10
C PHE A 126 34.93 8.85 -6.40
N PHE A 127 34.66 9.31 -5.18
CA PHE A 127 33.43 8.92 -4.47
C PHE A 127 32.17 9.43 -5.18
N ALA A 128 32.20 10.65 -5.73
CA ALA A 128 31.10 11.17 -6.53
C ALA A 128 30.87 10.27 -7.76
N ALA A 129 31.93 9.95 -8.51
CA ALA A 129 31.86 9.10 -9.70
C ALA A 129 31.41 7.67 -9.43
N ALA A 130 31.70 7.11 -8.25
CA ALA A 130 31.16 5.82 -7.85
C ALA A 130 29.68 5.91 -7.44
N THR A 131 29.27 7.01 -6.80
CA THR A 131 27.94 7.14 -6.19
C THR A 131 26.83 7.07 -7.23
N GLY A 132 26.88 7.88 -8.29
CA GLY A 132 25.78 7.95 -9.28
C GLY A 132 25.45 6.61 -9.93
N PRO A 133 26.43 5.90 -10.53
CA PRO A 133 26.24 4.57 -11.08
C PRO A 133 25.74 3.54 -10.05
N VAL A 134 26.28 3.55 -8.82
CA VAL A 134 25.81 2.64 -7.76
C VAL A 134 24.35 2.90 -7.40
N LEU A 135 23.92 4.16 -7.28
CA LEU A 135 22.51 4.49 -6.99
C LEU A 135 21.57 4.05 -8.11
N ILE A 136 21.95 4.31 -9.35
CA ILE A 136 21.19 3.88 -10.52
C ILE A 136 21.11 2.36 -10.58
N ALA A 137 22.23 1.66 -10.36
CA ALA A 137 22.30 0.20 -10.37
C ALA A 137 21.43 -0.42 -9.27
N LEU A 138 21.49 0.11 -8.04
CA LEU A 138 20.63 -0.32 -6.93
C LEU A 138 19.15 -0.11 -7.27
N GLN A 139 18.79 1.04 -7.85
CA GLN A 139 17.40 1.32 -8.23
C GLN A 139 16.90 0.38 -9.33
N ILE A 140 17.74 0.06 -10.32
CA ILE A 140 17.42 -0.92 -11.37
C ILE A 140 17.23 -2.31 -10.76
N ALA A 141 18.15 -2.75 -9.90
CA ALA A 141 18.09 -4.04 -9.23
C ALA A 141 16.88 -4.18 -8.28
N TYR A 142 16.33 -3.07 -7.82
CA TYR A 142 15.18 -3.04 -6.93
C TYR A 142 13.83 -3.26 -7.65
N LEU A 143 13.70 -2.86 -8.92
CA LEU A 143 12.44 -2.96 -9.67
C LEU A 143 11.92 -4.40 -9.80
N PRO A 144 12.73 -5.42 -10.16
CA PRO A 144 12.26 -6.80 -10.27
C PRO A 144 11.63 -7.30 -8.96
N THR A 145 12.23 -6.99 -7.81
CA THR A 145 11.73 -7.37 -6.49
C THR A 145 10.35 -6.77 -6.22
N LEU A 146 10.17 -5.49 -6.53
CA LEU A 146 8.88 -4.81 -6.37
C LEU A 146 7.80 -5.40 -7.28
N TYR A 147 8.10 -5.59 -8.57
CA TYR A 147 7.12 -6.14 -9.51
C TYR A 147 6.78 -7.60 -9.20
N ALA A 148 7.74 -8.39 -8.71
CA ALA A 148 7.47 -9.75 -8.26
C ALA A 148 6.52 -9.78 -7.06
N ALA A 149 6.72 -8.91 -6.06
CA ALA A 149 5.82 -8.78 -4.92
C ALA A 149 4.42 -8.28 -5.34
N TYR A 150 4.37 -7.27 -6.21
CA TYR A 150 3.12 -6.77 -6.79
C TYR A 150 2.36 -7.86 -7.55
N ASN A 151 3.02 -8.61 -8.43
CA ASN A 151 2.38 -9.65 -9.24
C ASN A 151 1.82 -10.78 -8.36
N ARG A 152 2.57 -11.26 -7.36
CA ARG A 152 2.08 -12.28 -6.40
C ARG A 152 0.80 -11.81 -5.70
N ARG A 153 0.77 -10.55 -5.27
CA ARG A 153 -0.40 -9.94 -4.67
C ARG A 153 -1.57 -9.85 -5.64
N GLU A 154 -1.33 -9.38 -6.86
CA GLU A 154 -2.38 -9.05 -7.80
C GLU A 154 -3.12 -10.27 -8.37
N VAL A 155 -2.48 -11.44 -8.39
CA VAL A 155 -3.12 -12.71 -8.78
C VAL A 155 -4.32 -12.99 -7.86
N GLU A 156 -4.11 -13.02 -6.54
CA GLU A 156 -5.17 -13.33 -5.58
C GLU A 156 -6.27 -12.24 -5.54
N VAL A 157 -5.88 -10.97 -5.69
CA VAL A 157 -6.83 -9.85 -5.78
C VAL A 157 -7.72 -9.98 -7.01
N THR A 158 -7.15 -10.42 -8.13
CA THR A 158 -7.91 -10.67 -9.37
C THR A 158 -8.84 -11.86 -9.20
N LEU A 159 -8.39 -12.96 -8.59
CA LEU A 159 -9.20 -14.16 -8.33
C LEU A 159 -10.38 -13.86 -7.39
N LEU A 160 -10.20 -12.95 -6.43
CA LEU A 160 -11.25 -12.58 -5.47
C LEU A 160 -12.48 -11.98 -6.16
N GLN A 161 -12.36 -11.33 -7.32
CA GLN A 161 -13.48 -10.66 -8.00
C GLN A 161 -14.66 -11.59 -8.30
N ALA A 162 -14.40 -12.85 -8.66
CA ALA A 162 -15.47 -13.81 -8.91
C ALA A 162 -16.29 -14.10 -7.63
N ARG A 163 -15.65 -14.03 -6.45
CA ARG A 163 -16.22 -14.38 -5.15
C ARG A 163 -16.78 -13.20 -4.37
N ALA A 164 -16.18 -12.01 -4.48
CA ALA A 164 -16.51 -10.87 -3.63
C ALA A 164 -17.18 -9.69 -4.37
N GLY A 165 -17.31 -9.79 -5.69
CA GLY A 165 -17.70 -8.65 -6.52
C GLY A 165 -16.60 -7.59 -6.63
N GLU A 166 -16.95 -6.48 -7.28
CA GLU A 166 -16.06 -5.35 -7.52
C GLU A 166 -16.84 -4.04 -7.25
N PRO A 167 -16.50 -3.27 -6.19
CA PRO A 167 -15.49 -3.55 -5.15
C PRO A 167 -15.81 -4.76 -4.27
N SER A 168 -14.80 -5.34 -3.63
CA SER A 168 -14.98 -6.49 -2.74
C SER A 168 -15.67 -6.12 -1.43
N TRP A 169 -16.56 -7.00 -0.95
CA TRP A 169 -17.27 -6.88 0.32
C TRP A 169 -17.40 -8.26 1.01
N GLY A 170 -17.18 -8.33 2.32
CA GLY A 170 -17.15 -9.60 3.06
C GLY A 170 -18.46 -10.39 3.04
N PRO A 171 -19.62 -9.77 3.34
CA PRO A 171 -20.93 -10.39 3.17
C PRO A 171 -21.19 -10.92 1.76
N GLU A 172 -20.71 -10.25 0.71
CA GLU A 172 -20.85 -10.75 -0.66
C GLU A 172 -20.14 -12.09 -0.87
N ILE A 173 -18.96 -12.28 -0.24
CA ILE A 173 -18.21 -13.55 -0.30
C ILE A 173 -19.05 -14.69 0.28
N LEU A 174 -19.65 -14.49 1.47
CA LEU A 174 -20.47 -15.51 2.11
C LEU A 174 -21.78 -15.75 1.33
N ALA A 175 -22.43 -14.69 0.84
CA ALA A 175 -23.64 -14.78 0.03
C ALA A 175 -23.41 -15.65 -1.22
N ARG A 176 -22.34 -15.38 -1.98
CA ARG A 176 -22.05 -16.12 -3.22
C ARG A 176 -21.64 -17.56 -2.94
N GLN A 177 -20.89 -17.78 -1.86
CA GLN A 177 -20.53 -19.14 -1.48
C GLN A 177 -21.76 -20.01 -1.26
N TRP A 178 -22.77 -19.45 -0.58
CA TRP A 178 -23.99 -20.17 -0.27
C TRP A 178 -24.85 -20.45 -1.51
N LEU A 179 -24.82 -19.56 -2.51
CA LEU A 179 -25.56 -19.75 -3.77
C LEU A 179 -24.98 -20.85 -4.68
N VAL A 180 -23.68 -21.17 -4.55
CA VAL A 180 -22.97 -22.07 -5.47
C VAL A 180 -22.63 -23.43 -4.82
N ASP A 181 -23.19 -23.72 -3.63
CA ASP A 181 -23.04 -24.99 -2.89
C ASP A 181 -21.61 -25.56 -2.87
N THR A 182 -20.62 -24.66 -2.73
CA THR A 182 -19.21 -25.04 -2.85
C THR A 182 -18.59 -25.24 -1.47
N GLU A 183 -19.02 -26.22 -0.68
CA GLU A 183 -18.59 -26.42 0.73
C GLU A 183 -17.07 -26.32 0.96
N THR A 184 -16.23 -26.60 -0.05
CA THR A 184 -14.76 -26.55 0.02
C THR A 184 -14.12 -25.19 -0.31
N ALA A 185 -14.84 -24.23 -0.89
CA ALA A 185 -14.21 -23.02 -1.44
C ALA A 185 -13.79 -21.96 -0.40
N LEU A 186 -14.48 -21.83 0.74
CA LEU A 186 -14.07 -20.88 1.79
C LEU A 186 -12.77 -21.29 2.51
N PRO A 187 -12.57 -22.55 2.95
CA PRO A 187 -11.29 -22.98 3.50
C PRO A 187 -10.10 -22.69 2.56
N GLU A 188 -10.25 -22.98 1.26
CA GLU A 188 -9.19 -22.69 0.27
C GLU A 188 -8.94 -21.20 0.10
N LEU A 189 -10.00 -20.38 0.02
CA LEU A 189 -9.90 -18.93 -0.04
C LEU A 189 -9.15 -18.38 1.18
N TYR A 190 -9.52 -18.83 2.38
CA TYR A 190 -8.89 -18.37 3.62
C TYR A 190 -7.42 -18.78 3.70
N ARG A 191 -7.03 -19.99 3.29
CA ARG A 191 -5.61 -20.40 3.23
C ARG A 191 -4.80 -19.55 2.25
N ALA A 192 -5.36 -19.28 1.06
CA ALA A 192 -4.69 -18.45 0.06
C ALA A 192 -4.48 -17.02 0.59
N TRP A 193 -5.49 -16.45 1.23
CA TRP A 193 -5.43 -15.10 1.79
C TRP A 193 -4.64 -15.01 3.10
N GLU A 194 -4.54 -16.08 3.88
CA GLU A 194 -3.64 -16.18 5.03
C GLU A 194 -2.18 -16.07 4.57
N ARG A 195 -1.83 -16.86 3.55
CA ARG A 195 -0.50 -16.81 2.93
C ARG A 195 -0.23 -15.44 2.32
N LEU A 196 -1.19 -14.91 1.55
CA LEU A 196 -1.05 -13.60 0.94
C LEU A 196 -0.92 -12.49 2.00
N ALA A 197 -1.70 -12.53 3.08
CA ALA A 197 -1.60 -11.56 4.17
C ALA A 197 -0.20 -11.57 4.77
N SER A 198 0.37 -12.76 5.03
CA SER A 198 1.74 -12.91 5.52
C SER A 198 2.77 -12.34 4.54
N ASP A 199 2.66 -12.70 3.26
CA ASP A 199 3.53 -12.19 2.18
C ASP A 199 3.44 -10.65 2.06
N MET A 200 2.23 -10.08 2.17
CA MET A 200 2.00 -8.63 2.14
C MET A 200 2.55 -7.95 3.40
N GLY A 201 2.35 -8.54 4.57
CA GLY A 201 2.88 -8.05 5.85
C GLY A 201 4.39 -7.89 5.79
N GLU A 202 5.11 -8.89 5.26
CA GLU A 202 6.56 -8.83 5.07
C GLU A 202 6.94 -7.84 3.96
N SER A 203 6.38 -7.99 2.76
CA SER A 203 6.80 -7.21 1.59
C SER A 203 6.43 -5.74 1.68
N HIS A 204 5.23 -5.39 2.12
CA HIS A 204 4.74 -4.00 2.14
C HIS A 204 5.23 -3.24 3.37
N SER A 205 5.60 -3.92 4.46
CA SER A 205 6.32 -3.28 5.57
C SER A 205 7.79 -3.05 5.20
N THR A 206 8.45 -4.00 4.53
CA THR A 206 9.85 -3.86 4.07
C THR A 206 9.98 -2.84 2.95
N TYR A 207 9.02 -2.82 2.02
CA TYR A 207 8.99 -1.94 0.85
C TYR A 207 7.70 -1.11 0.80
N PRO A 208 7.55 -0.07 1.65
CA PRO A 208 6.31 0.73 1.72
C PRO A 208 5.90 1.41 0.42
N VAL A 209 6.81 1.55 -0.56
CA VAL A 209 6.48 2.03 -1.91
C VAL A 209 5.44 1.14 -2.60
N LEU A 210 5.35 -0.16 -2.26
CA LEU A 210 4.33 -1.09 -2.77
C LEU A 210 2.89 -0.65 -2.47
N LEU A 211 2.67 0.14 -1.41
CA LEU A 211 1.36 0.71 -1.08
C LEU A 211 0.83 1.65 -2.17
N THR A 212 1.71 2.19 -3.00
CA THR A 212 1.35 3.08 -4.12
C THR A 212 1.00 2.33 -5.40
N PHE A 213 1.28 1.02 -5.48
CA PHE A 213 0.98 0.19 -6.65
C PHE A 213 -0.49 -0.22 -6.63
N ARG A 214 -1.27 0.45 -7.46
CA ARG A 214 -2.71 0.18 -7.64
C ARG A 214 -2.96 -1.06 -8.49
N SER A 215 -4.10 -1.69 -8.25
CA SER A 215 -4.61 -2.74 -9.12
C SER A 215 -4.95 -2.17 -10.50
N PRO A 216 -4.93 -2.97 -11.59
CA PRO A 216 -5.20 -2.48 -12.94
C PRO A 216 -6.63 -1.94 -13.17
N ARG A 217 -7.60 -2.34 -12.33
CA ARG A 217 -8.97 -1.85 -12.39
C ARG A 217 -9.29 -0.98 -11.17
N PRO A 218 -10.02 0.13 -11.35
CA PRO A 218 -10.20 1.15 -10.30
C PRO A 218 -10.91 0.60 -9.05
N TYR A 219 -11.86 -0.29 -9.24
CA TYR A 219 -12.66 -0.86 -8.16
C TYR A 219 -12.03 -2.10 -7.52
N ARG A 220 -10.84 -2.50 -7.95
CA ARG A 220 -10.05 -3.55 -7.30
C ARG A 220 -9.02 -2.93 -6.37
N SER A 221 -8.86 -3.52 -5.21
CA SER A 221 -7.86 -3.09 -4.25
C SER A 221 -7.48 -4.26 -3.36
N TRP A 222 -6.18 -4.53 -3.26
CA TRP A 222 -5.64 -5.54 -2.37
C TRP A 222 -6.04 -5.31 -0.90
N LEU A 223 -6.10 -4.05 -0.48
CA LEU A 223 -6.42 -3.68 0.88
C LEU A 223 -7.91 -3.86 1.17
N VAL A 224 -8.78 -3.45 0.24
CA VAL A 224 -10.22 -3.69 0.33
C VAL A 224 -10.53 -5.18 0.26
N GLY A 225 -9.82 -5.94 -0.59
CA GLY A 225 -9.93 -7.39 -0.66
C GLY A 225 -9.54 -8.07 0.66
N LEU A 226 -8.44 -7.63 1.29
CA LEU A 226 -8.02 -8.18 2.59
C LEU A 226 -9.07 -7.92 3.67
N VAL A 227 -9.62 -6.70 3.71
CA VAL A 227 -10.72 -6.36 4.62
C VAL A 227 -11.94 -7.23 4.34
N ALA A 228 -12.33 -7.39 3.07
CA ALA A 228 -13.48 -8.22 2.70
C ALA A 228 -13.31 -9.69 3.13
N VAL A 229 -12.13 -10.29 2.93
CA VAL A 229 -11.88 -11.68 3.34
C VAL A 229 -11.86 -11.83 4.86
N MET A 230 -11.25 -10.89 5.58
CA MET A 230 -11.33 -10.86 7.05
C MET A 230 -12.76 -10.68 7.55
N ASP A 231 -13.54 -9.81 6.91
CA ASP A 231 -14.95 -9.58 7.25
C ASP A 231 -15.80 -10.83 7.02
N ALA A 232 -15.58 -11.55 5.92
CA ALA A 232 -16.22 -12.83 5.66
C ALA A 232 -15.89 -13.88 6.73
N ALA A 233 -14.60 -14.01 7.10
CA ALA A 233 -14.18 -14.92 8.15
C ALA A 233 -14.74 -14.54 9.53
N ALA A 234 -14.75 -13.25 9.87
CA ALA A 234 -15.32 -12.74 11.12
C ALA A 234 -16.83 -12.97 11.20
N LEU A 235 -17.56 -12.74 10.09
CA LEU A 235 -18.99 -13.01 9.99
C LEU A 235 -19.28 -14.49 10.14
N GLN A 236 -18.55 -15.36 9.45
CA GLN A 236 -18.76 -16.80 9.53
C GLN A 236 -18.53 -17.31 10.97
N LEU A 237 -17.44 -16.91 11.62
CA LEU A 237 -17.18 -17.26 13.02
C LEU A 237 -18.21 -16.70 14.02
N ALA A 238 -18.84 -15.58 13.67
CA ALA A 238 -19.85 -14.94 14.49
C ALA A 238 -21.23 -15.58 14.32
N LEU A 239 -21.65 -15.87 13.08
CA LEU A 239 -22.97 -16.37 12.71
C LEU A 239 -23.09 -17.89 12.75
N ASP A 240 -22.05 -18.60 12.32
CA ASP A 240 -22.02 -20.06 12.18
C ASP A 240 -20.71 -20.65 12.73
N PRO A 241 -20.51 -20.57 14.06
CA PRO A 241 -19.27 -20.99 14.71
C PRO A 241 -18.96 -22.49 14.57
N LYS A 242 -19.95 -23.38 14.36
CA LYS A 242 -19.69 -24.82 14.25
C LYS A 242 -19.25 -25.23 12.85
N SER A 243 -19.78 -24.60 11.80
CA SER A 243 -19.34 -24.89 10.42
C SER A 243 -18.09 -24.10 10.03
N ALA A 244 -17.76 -23.02 10.75
CA ALA A 244 -16.61 -22.18 10.45
C ALA A 244 -15.30 -22.99 10.44
N PRO A 245 -14.58 -23.01 9.30
CA PRO A 245 -13.34 -23.76 9.19
C PRO A 245 -12.23 -23.12 10.05
N PRO A 246 -11.27 -23.91 10.58
CA PRO A 246 -10.15 -23.37 11.37
C PRO A 246 -9.39 -22.23 10.68
N GLU A 247 -9.27 -22.30 9.36
CA GLU A 247 -8.65 -21.32 8.46
C GLU A 247 -9.23 -19.91 8.64
N ALA A 248 -10.51 -19.78 9.00
CA ALA A 248 -11.14 -18.48 9.23
C ALA A 248 -10.44 -17.69 10.36
N ARG A 249 -10.01 -18.38 11.43
CA ARG A 249 -9.26 -17.76 12.52
C ARG A 249 -7.84 -17.40 12.09
N LEU A 250 -7.22 -18.25 11.27
CA LEU A 250 -5.84 -18.04 10.79
C LEU A 250 -5.75 -16.85 9.84
N VAL A 251 -6.66 -16.74 8.86
CA VAL A 251 -6.69 -15.60 7.94
C VAL A 251 -6.96 -14.28 8.66
N LEU A 252 -7.82 -14.28 9.69
CA LEU A 252 -8.02 -13.11 10.55
C LEU A 252 -6.72 -12.71 11.24
N ARG A 253 -6.05 -13.66 11.92
CA ARG A 253 -4.80 -13.40 12.64
C ARG A 253 -3.70 -12.91 11.71
N ALA A 254 -3.52 -13.56 10.56
CA ALA A 254 -2.54 -13.16 9.56
C ALA A 254 -2.88 -11.77 8.99
N GLY A 255 -4.14 -11.53 8.65
CA GLY A 255 -4.62 -10.27 8.07
C GLY A 255 -4.40 -9.06 8.98
N PHE A 256 -4.84 -9.11 10.23
CA PHE A 256 -4.64 -7.98 11.13
C PHE A 256 -3.18 -7.82 11.57
N SER A 257 -2.39 -8.90 11.62
CA SER A 257 -0.94 -8.80 11.86
C SER A 257 -0.24 -8.08 10.70
N ALA A 258 -0.56 -8.45 9.47
CA ALA A 258 -0.04 -7.79 8.27
C ALA A 258 -0.38 -6.30 8.22
N LEU A 259 -1.63 -5.93 8.52
CA LEU A 259 -2.03 -4.52 8.59
C LEU A 259 -1.25 -3.75 9.66
N ARG A 260 -1.00 -4.35 10.82
CA ARG A 260 -0.22 -3.74 11.91
C ARG A 260 1.26 -3.58 11.52
N ASP A 261 1.85 -4.55 10.84
CA ASP A 261 3.24 -4.45 10.35
C ASP A 261 3.40 -3.35 9.31
N ILE A 262 2.46 -3.25 8.38
CA ILE A 262 2.39 -2.16 7.39
C ILE A 262 2.20 -0.81 8.11
N ALA A 263 1.25 -0.73 9.05
CA ALA A 263 0.98 0.48 9.82
C ALA A 263 2.22 0.96 10.60
N ARG A 264 2.96 0.03 11.22
CA ARG A 264 4.21 0.33 11.93
C ARG A 264 5.27 0.90 10.97
N ALA A 265 5.43 0.31 9.79
CA ALA A 265 6.37 0.79 8.77
C ALA A 265 6.05 2.22 8.29
N VAL A 266 4.75 2.55 8.14
CA VAL A 266 4.30 3.90 7.72
C VAL A 266 3.98 4.84 8.88
N ARG A 267 4.24 4.43 10.12
CA ARG A 267 3.91 5.19 11.35
C ARG A 267 2.44 5.63 11.40
N ALA A 268 1.53 4.75 11.00
CA ALA A 268 0.11 4.90 11.27
C ALA A 268 -0.15 4.42 12.71
N PRO A 269 -0.83 5.20 13.57
CA PRO A 269 -1.14 4.79 14.93
C PRO A 269 -2.17 3.65 14.92
N PHE A 270 -2.00 2.68 15.81
CA PHE A 270 -2.96 1.61 16.07
C PHE A 270 -2.80 1.09 17.50
N GLU A 271 -3.84 0.44 18.01
CA GLU A 271 -3.83 -0.26 19.31
C GLU A 271 -3.38 -1.70 19.10
N GLU A 272 -2.32 -2.14 19.81
CA GLU A 272 -1.73 -3.47 19.60
C GLU A 272 -2.60 -4.61 20.16
N ASP A 273 -3.34 -4.35 21.23
CA ASP A 273 -4.19 -5.32 21.92
C ASP A 273 -5.50 -4.66 22.37
N PRO A 274 -6.41 -4.35 21.43
CA PRO A 274 -7.68 -3.73 21.76
C PRO A 274 -8.58 -4.71 22.53
N ALA A 275 -9.31 -4.19 23.52
CA ALA A 275 -10.29 -5.00 24.23
C ALA A 275 -11.37 -5.52 23.25
N PRO A 276 -11.81 -6.79 23.33
CA PRO A 276 -12.83 -7.34 22.42
C PRO A 276 -14.16 -6.58 22.43
N ASN A 277 -14.45 -5.85 23.52
CA ASN A 277 -15.61 -5.01 23.69
C ASN A 277 -15.31 -3.50 23.53
N ALA A 278 -14.19 -3.13 22.91
CA ALA A 278 -13.91 -1.74 22.55
C ALA A 278 -14.78 -1.30 21.35
N PRO A 279 -15.20 -0.02 21.28
CA PRO A 279 -16.09 0.45 20.23
C PRO A 279 -15.46 0.33 18.84
N ILE A 280 -16.29 -0.05 17.87
CA ILE A 280 -15.97 -0.02 16.45
C ILE A 280 -16.86 1.03 15.77
N ARG A 281 -16.44 1.51 14.60
CA ARG A 281 -17.16 2.48 13.78
C ARG A 281 -18.28 1.86 12.97
N LEU A 282 -18.11 0.62 12.50
CA LEU A 282 -19.20 -0.11 11.86
C LEU A 282 -20.32 -0.31 12.89
N THR A 283 -21.54 0.01 12.48
CA THR A 283 -22.71 0.00 13.36
C THR A 283 -23.43 -1.34 13.36
N TYR A 284 -24.17 -1.63 14.44
CA TYR A 284 -25.04 -2.81 14.47
C TYR A 284 -26.04 -2.80 13.30
N ALA A 285 -26.59 -1.65 12.93
CA ALA A 285 -27.52 -1.54 11.81
C ALA A 285 -26.88 -1.92 10.46
N GLU A 286 -25.61 -1.53 10.21
CA GLU A 286 -24.88 -1.95 9.01
C GLU A 286 -24.58 -3.45 9.02
N PHE A 287 -24.27 -4.02 10.18
CA PHE A 287 -24.09 -5.46 10.36
C PHE A 287 -25.39 -6.22 10.11
N ASP A 288 -26.48 -5.82 10.77
CA ASP A 288 -27.80 -6.43 10.65
C ASP A 288 -28.33 -6.38 9.21
N ALA A 289 -28.14 -5.26 8.51
CA ALA A 289 -28.47 -5.15 7.09
C ALA A 289 -27.67 -6.13 6.22
N ALA A 290 -26.41 -6.42 6.58
CA ALA A 290 -25.62 -7.43 5.89
C ALA A 290 -26.07 -8.86 6.21
N VAL A 291 -26.46 -9.14 7.45
CA VAL A 291 -27.03 -10.45 7.83
C VAL A 291 -28.36 -10.68 7.13
N ALA A 292 -29.24 -9.68 7.09
CA ALA A 292 -30.51 -9.75 6.35
C ALA A 292 -30.27 -10.00 4.84
N MET A 293 -29.21 -9.41 4.27
CA MET A 293 -28.79 -9.70 2.89
C MET A 293 -28.35 -11.16 2.74
N LEU A 294 -27.58 -11.72 3.67
CA LEU A 294 -27.19 -13.13 3.66
C LEU A 294 -28.41 -14.05 3.78
N ASP A 295 -29.33 -13.76 4.70
CA ASP A 295 -30.55 -14.55 4.88
C ASP A 295 -31.38 -14.59 3.59
N SER A 296 -31.39 -13.50 2.81
CA SER A 296 -32.08 -13.44 1.51
C SER A 296 -31.51 -14.40 0.46
N THR A 297 -30.26 -14.85 0.61
CA THR A 297 -29.65 -15.87 -0.26
C THR A 297 -29.92 -17.30 0.21
N GLY A 298 -30.70 -17.46 1.27
CA GLY A 298 -31.00 -18.75 1.89
C GLY A 298 -29.98 -19.19 2.93
N PHE A 299 -29.03 -18.33 3.30
CA PHE A 299 -28.08 -18.59 4.38
C PHE A 299 -28.84 -18.83 5.69
N ARG A 300 -28.41 -19.81 6.49
CA ARG A 300 -29.04 -20.17 7.76
C ARG A 300 -28.01 -20.04 8.88
N ALA A 301 -27.98 -18.89 9.53
CA ALA A 301 -27.11 -18.65 10.68
C ALA A 301 -27.47 -19.57 11.87
N GLU A 302 -26.47 -19.98 12.65
CA GLU A 302 -26.68 -20.71 13.90
C GLU A 302 -27.06 -19.79 15.08
N ARG A 303 -26.70 -18.51 14.97
CA ARG A 303 -26.95 -17.45 15.95
C ARG A 303 -27.76 -16.33 15.32
N THR A 304 -28.60 -15.67 16.11
CA THR A 304 -29.28 -14.45 15.65
C THR A 304 -28.28 -13.30 15.45
N PRO A 305 -28.64 -12.25 14.69
CA PRO A 305 -27.80 -11.06 14.56
C PRO A 305 -27.38 -10.46 15.91
N GLU A 306 -28.29 -10.42 16.88
CA GLU A 306 -28.04 -9.88 18.23
C GLU A 306 -27.00 -10.71 18.99
N GLU A 307 -27.08 -12.03 18.88
CA GLU A 307 -26.14 -12.97 19.51
C GLU A 307 -24.77 -12.97 18.82
N ALA A 308 -24.75 -12.83 17.49
CA ALA A 308 -23.53 -12.83 16.69
C ALA A 308 -22.75 -11.52 16.79
N TRP A 309 -23.44 -10.38 16.99
CA TRP A 309 -22.82 -9.05 16.97
C TRP A 309 -21.64 -8.88 17.94
N PRO A 310 -21.73 -9.25 19.24
CA PRO A 310 -20.59 -9.14 20.15
C PRO A 310 -19.36 -9.93 19.67
N HIS A 311 -19.58 -11.08 19.04
CA HIS A 311 -18.50 -11.92 18.49
C HIS A 311 -17.88 -11.30 17.24
N PHE A 312 -18.70 -10.82 16.31
CA PHE A 312 -18.21 -10.13 15.10
C PHE A 312 -17.40 -8.90 15.48
N ARG A 313 -17.93 -8.07 16.40
CA ARG A 313 -17.23 -6.91 16.95
C ARG A 313 -15.89 -7.28 17.58
N GLY A 314 -15.86 -8.36 18.37
CA GLY A 314 -14.65 -8.86 19.01
C GLY A 314 -13.55 -9.26 18.03
N TRP A 315 -13.90 -9.72 16.83
CA TRP A 315 -12.94 -9.90 15.74
C TRP A 315 -12.57 -8.58 15.08
N ARG A 316 -13.58 -7.81 14.67
CA ARG A 316 -13.43 -6.61 13.83
C ARG A 316 -12.61 -5.49 14.48
N VAL A 317 -12.69 -5.37 15.80
CA VAL A 317 -11.92 -4.39 16.57
C VAL A 317 -10.40 -4.51 16.34
N ASN A 318 -9.90 -5.71 16.00
CA ASN A 318 -8.48 -5.95 15.79
C ASN A 318 -7.90 -5.27 14.55
N TYR A 319 -8.74 -4.97 13.54
CA TYR A 319 -8.28 -4.47 12.25
C TYR A 319 -9.01 -3.23 11.74
N GLU A 320 -10.20 -2.89 12.24
CA GLU A 320 -11.02 -1.84 11.61
C GLU A 320 -10.31 -0.48 11.54
N ALA A 321 -9.80 0.02 12.67
CA ALA A 321 -9.17 1.34 12.72
C ALA A 321 -7.94 1.43 11.82
N VAL A 322 -7.08 0.39 11.86
CA VAL A 322 -5.86 0.34 11.03
C VAL A 322 -6.19 0.15 9.55
N ALA A 323 -7.17 -0.69 9.22
CA ALA A 323 -7.65 -0.86 7.86
C ALA A 323 -8.19 0.45 7.30
N TYR A 324 -8.99 1.19 8.08
CA TYR A 324 -9.58 2.46 7.65
C TYR A 324 -8.51 3.52 7.40
N GLU A 325 -7.52 3.62 8.28
CA GLU A 325 -6.41 4.55 8.12
C GLU A 325 -5.56 4.22 6.88
N LEU A 326 -5.26 2.93 6.65
CA LEU A 326 -4.52 2.51 5.47
C LEU A 326 -5.34 2.72 4.18
N CYS A 327 -6.64 2.42 4.19
CA CYS A 327 -7.54 2.66 3.06
C CYS A 327 -7.61 4.15 2.71
N ARG A 328 -7.68 5.02 3.73
CA ARG A 328 -7.63 6.47 3.58
C ARG A 328 -6.30 6.94 2.99
N ARG A 329 -5.16 6.45 3.50
CA ARG A 329 -3.83 6.82 2.99
C ARG A 329 -3.59 6.35 1.55
N CYS A 330 -4.06 5.17 1.20
CA CYS A 330 -3.89 4.60 -0.13
C CYS A 330 -4.87 5.14 -1.17
N ASP A 331 -5.82 6.02 -0.78
CA ASP A 331 -6.93 6.45 -1.65
C ASP A 331 -7.61 5.23 -2.29
N ALA A 332 -7.84 4.19 -1.47
CA ALA A 332 -8.46 2.94 -1.91
C ALA A 332 -9.91 3.18 -2.32
N VAL A 333 -10.48 2.29 -3.14
CA VAL A 333 -11.90 2.35 -3.50
C VAL A 333 -12.76 2.43 -2.24
N PRO A 334 -13.72 3.37 -2.16
CA PRO A 334 -14.58 3.53 -0.98
C PRO A 334 -15.65 2.44 -0.98
N SER A 335 -15.24 1.19 -0.74
CA SER A 335 -16.16 0.05 -0.61
C SER A 335 -16.91 0.10 0.73
N LEU A 336 -18.05 -0.60 0.79
CA LEU A 336 -18.74 -0.89 2.05
C LEU A 336 -17.76 -1.40 3.10
N TRP A 337 -17.92 -0.92 4.33
CA TRP A 337 -17.15 -1.37 5.50
C TRP A 337 -15.64 -1.09 5.43
N THR A 338 -15.19 -0.11 4.64
CA THR A 338 -13.76 0.28 4.54
C THR A 338 -13.46 1.70 5.04
N GLY A 339 -14.42 2.33 5.71
CA GLY A 339 -14.25 3.65 6.31
C GLY A 339 -14.24 4.81 5.30
N PRO A 340 -14.11 6.06 5.79
CA PRO A 340 -14.12 7.24 4.94
C PRO A 340 -12.82 7.43 4.15
N ARG A 341 -12.82 8.38 3.21
CA ARG A 341 -11.65 8.85 2.46
C ARG A 341 -11.41 10.33 2.70
N ASP A 342 -10.26 10.83 2.25
CA ASP A 342 -9.90 12.26 2.31
C ASP A 342 -10.69 13.13 1.29
N PHE A 343 -11.59 12.50 0.53
CA PHE A 343 -12.41 13.14 -0.49
C PHE A 343 -13.89 12.75 -0.29
N PRO A 344 -14.85 13.62 -0.68
CA PRO A 344 -16.27 13.31 -0.59
C PRO A 344 -16.59 12.07 -1.42
N THR A 345 -17.16 11.05 -0.77
CA THR A 345 -17.55 9.82 -1.43
C THR A 345 -18.63 9.10 -0.65
N THR A 346 -19.50 8.39 -1.37
CA THR A 346 -20.45 7.45 -0.79
C THR A 346 -19.88 6.03 -0.93
N PRO A 347 -20.04 5.17 0.10
CA PRO A 347 -19.67 3.76 -0.01
C PRO A 347 -20.29 3.10 -1.24
N ILE A 348 -19.47 2.42 -2.03
CA ILE A 348 -19.83 1.78 -3.30
C ILE A 348 -20.12 0.30 -3.01
N PRO A 349 -21.35 -0.18 -3.21
CA PRO A 349 -21.68 -1.59 -3.05
C PRO A 349 -21.02 -2.45 -4.14
N PRO A 350 -20.79 -3.75 -3.89
CA PRO A 350 -20.28 -4.67 -4.90
C PRO A 350 -21.23 -4.74 -6.09
N ARG A 351 -20.69 -4.65 -7.32
CA ARG A 351 -21.47 -4.93 -8.53
C ARG A 351 -21.75 -6.43 -8.63
N ARG A 352 -23.03 -6.80 -8.71
CA ARG A 352 -23.50 -8.15 -8.99
C ARG A 352 -23.81 -8.26 -10.49
N PRO A 353 -23.07 -9.08 -11.27
CA PRO A 353 -23.51 -9.39 -12.63
C PRO A 353 -24.90 -10.01 -12.55
N MET A 354 -25.82 -9.59 -13.43
CA MET A 354 -27.09 -10.30 -13.55
C MET A 354 -26.82 -11.71 -14.08
N ASP A 355 -27.42 -12.71 -13.43
CA ASP A 355 -27.43 -14.09 -13.93
C ASP A 355 -28.36 -14.14 -15.15
N ARG A 356 -27.80 -13.77 -16.31
CA ARG A 356 -28.55 -13.75 -17.57
C ARG A 356 -28.89 -15.17 -17.96
N ARG A 357 -30.19 -15.47 -18.03
CA ARG A 357 -30.71 -16.72 -18.57
C ARG A 357 -30.82 -16.63 -20.09
N PRO A 358 -30.77 -17.76 -20.81
CA PRO A 358 -30.91 -17.75 -22.27
C PRO A 358 -32.16 -17.03 -22.80
N ASP A 359 -33.22 -16.96 -21.99
CA ASP A 359 -34.48 -16.31 -22.32
C ASP A 359 -34.54 -14.82 -21.95
N ASP A 360 -33.50 -14.29 -21.29
CA ASP A 360 -33.48 -12.88 -20.91
C ASP A 360 -33.25 -12.01 -22.16
N PRO A 361 -34.06 -10.94 -22.33
CA PRO A 361 -33.89 -10.06 -23.47
C PRO A 361 -32.50 -9.41 -23.46
N PRO A 362 -31.87 -9.20 -24.62
CA PRO A 362 -30.60 -8.48 -24.69
C PRO A 362 -30.79 -7.06 -24.12
N GLU A 363 -29.91 -6.66 -23.20
CA GLU A 363 -29.89 -5.29 -22.69
C GLU A 363 -29.64 -4.30 -23.83
N GLY A 364 -30.38 -3.19 -23.80
CA GLY A 364 -30.46 -2.18 -24.85
C GLY A 364 -29.11 -1.78 -25.44
N VAL A 365 -29.11 -1.74 -26.78
CA VAL A 365 -28.11 -1.10 -27.65
C VAL A 365 -28.00 0.39 -27.33
#